data_AF-A0A351MF90-F1
#
_entry.id   AF-A0A351MF90-F1
#
_cell.length_a   1.000
_cell.length_b   1.000
_cell.length_c   1.000
_cell.angle_alpha   90.00
_cell.angle_beta   90.00
_cell.angle_gamma   90.00
#
_symmetry.space_group_name_H-M   'P 1'
#
loop_
_entity.id
_entity.type
_entity.pdbx_description
1 polymer ?
#
loop_
_entity_poly.entity_id
_entity_poly.type
_entity_poly.pdbx_seq_one_letter_code
_entity_poly.pdbx_strand_id
1 'polypeptide(L)'
;IFQPDSYLSLDLMSAEVTVHRRSAGECTAEGMPAIQTEHLKLERGDALMREVENFLAAVRGTSPVVVSGQDGARALEVALQINRSL
;
A
#
# COMPACT_ATOMS: atom_id res chain seq x y z
N ILE A 1 -0.84 -5.90 3.63
CA ILE A 1 -2.28 -5.53 3.68
C ILE A 1 -3.09 -6.82 3.77
N PHE A 2 -3.93 -6.97 4.79
CA PHE A 2 -4.81 -8.12 4.94
C PHE A 2 -6.21 -7.75 4.49
N GLN A 3 -6.78 -8.57 3.61
CA GLN A 3 -8.16 -8.49 3.12
C GLN A 3 -8.88 -9.80 3.46
N PRO A 4 -10.22 -9.86 3.41
CA PRO A 4 -10.97 -11.05 3.78
C PRO A 4 -10.57 -12.34 3.03
N ASP A 5 -10.09 -12.21 1.79
CA ASP A 5 -9.76 -13.33 0.89
C ASP A 5 -8.32 -13.28 0.35
N SER A 6 -7.53 -12.29 0.76
CA SER A 6 -6.19 -12.07 0.21
C SER A 6 -5.25 -11.36 1.18
N TYR A 7 -3.96 -11.59 0.97
CA TYR A 7 -2.86 -10.98 1.70
C TYR A 7 -1.85 -10.41 0.70
N LEU A 8 -1.54 -9.13 0.84
CA LEU A 8 -0.55 -8.44 0.03
C LEU A 8 0.68 -8.11 0.87
N SER A 9 1.85 -8.54 0.41
CA SER A 9 3.15 -8.13 0.92
C SER A 9 3.80 -7.17 -0.06
N LEU A 10 4.34 -6.05 0.45
CA LEU A 10 5.03 -5.06 -0.37
C LEU A 10 6.47 -4.92 0.11
N ASP A 11 7.43 -5.18 -0.78
CA ASP A 11 8.83 -4.81 -0.58
C ASP A 11 9.07 -3.47 -1.29
N LEU A 12 9.16 -2.40 -0.49
CA LEU A 12 9.36 -1.04 -1.00
C LEU A 12 10.79 -0.81 -1.50
N MET A 13 11.77 -1.61 -1.04
CA MET A 13 13.16 -1.51 -1.46
C MET A 13 13.37 -2.18 -2.81
N SER A 14 12.76 -3.35 -3.04
CA SER A 14 12.81 -4.06 -4.32
C SER A 14 11.77 -3.52 -5.33
N ALA A 15 10.73 -2.83 -4.85
CA ALA A 15 9.55 -2.42 -5.60
C ALA A 15 8.75 -3.63 -6.12
N GLU A 16 8.49 -4.58 -5.23
CA GLU A 16 7.78 -5.82 -5.54
C GLU A 16 6.54 -5.97 -4.65
N VAL A 17 5.49 -6.53 -5.23
CA VAL A 17 4.25 -6.87 -4.53
C VAL A 17 4.01 -8.35 -4.70
N THR A 18 3.80 -9.05 -3.60
CA THR A 18 3.34 -10.43 -3.61
C THR A 18 1.89 -10.47 -3.14
N VAL A 19 1.02 -11.06 -3.95
CA VAL A 19 -0.41 -11.21 -3.66
C VAL A 19 -0.70 -12.69 -3.43
N HIS A 20 -1.12 -13.05 -2.23
CA HIS A 20 -1.65 -14.36 -1.92
C HIS A 20 -3.18 -14.28 -1.87
N ARG A 21 -3.87 -15.13 -2.63
CA ARG A 21 -5.34 -15.17 -2.68
C ARG A 21 -5.84 -16.60 -2.50
N ARG A 22 -6.93 -16.77 -1.76
CA ARG A 22 -7.61 -18.06 -1.66
C ARG A 22 -8.20 -18.46 -3.01
N SER A 23 -7.85 -19.65 -3.53
CA SER A 23 -8.52 -20.24 -4.68
C SER A 23 -9.99 -20.50 -4.37
N ALA A 24 -10.88 -20.06 -5.26
CA ALA A 24 -12.29 -20.43 -5.15
C ALA A 24 -12.49 -21.88 -5.65
N GLY A 25 -12.78 -22.81 -4.73
CA GLY A 25 -13.19 -24.17 -5.07
C GLY A 25 -12.07 -25.21 -5.18
N GLU A 26 -10.80 -24.81 -5.06
CA GLU A 26 -9.66 -25.73 -5.01
C GLU A 26 -9.23 -25.91 -3.55
N CYS A 27 -9.14 -27.16 -3.12
CA CYS A 27 -8.56 -27.52 -1.83
C CYS A 27 -7.24 -28.26 -2.04
N THR A 28 -6.32 -28.12 -1.10
CA THR A 28 -5.14 -28.98 -1.00
C THR A 28 -5.60 -30.43 -0.74
N ALA A 29 -4.67 -31.38 -0.89
CA ALA A 29 -4.93 -32.78 -0.55
C ALA A 29 -5.37 -32.98 0.92
N GLU A 30 -5.04 -32.04 1.81
CA GLU A 30 -5.47 -32.05 3.22
C GLU A 30 -6.81 -31.31 3.47
N GLY A 31 -7.52 -30.88 2.42
CA GLY A 31 -8.83 -30.23 2.52
C GLY A 31 -8.79 -28.75 2.93
N MET A 32 -7.60 -28.13 2.94
CA MET A 32 -7.46 -26.69 3.16
C MET A 32 -7.66 -25.91 1.87
N PRO A 33 -8.24 -24.69 1.89
CA PRO A 33 -8.34 -23.88 0.69
C PRO A 33 -6.96 -23.65 0.06
N ALA A 34 -6.82 -23.91 -1.23
CA ALA A 34 -5.57 -23.64 -1.94
C ALA A 34 -5.30 -22.13 -1.98
N ILE A 35 -4.03 -21.75 -2.00
CA ILE A 35 -3.59 -20.35 -2.08
C ILE A 35 -2.86 -20.15 -3.40
N GLN A 36 -3.36 -19.24 -4.23
CA GLN A 36 -2.67 -18.75 -5.41
C GLN A 36 -1.74 -17.61 -5.01
N THR A 37 -0.53 -17.61 -5.55
CA THR A 37 0.47 -16.57 -5.31
C THR A 37 0.83 -15.90 -6.63
N GLU A 38 0.75 -14.58 -6.66
CA GLU A 38 1.14 -13.74 -7.79
C GLU A 38 2.27 -12.81 -7.35
N HIS A 39 3.33 -12.73 -8.15
CA HIS A 39 4.43 -11.79 -7.95
C HIS A 39 4.38 -10.70 -9.00
N LEU A 40 4.23 -9.45 -8.55
CA LEU A 40 4.15 -8.26 -9.37
C LEU A 40 5.41 -7.42 -9.14
N LYS A 41 6.11 -7.08 -10.23
CA LYS A 41 7.20 -6.13 -10.18
C LYS A 41 6.68 -4.74 -10.56
N LEU A 42 6.86 -3.78 -9.68
CA LEU A 42 6.44 -2.41 -9.93
C LEU A 42 7.50 -1.66 -10.74
N GLU A 43 7.05 -0.77 -11.61
CA GLU A 43 7.93 0.19 -12.24
C GLU A 43 8.49 1.16 -11.20
N ARG A 44 9.82 1.23 -11.10
CA ARG A 44 10.49 2.22 -10.27
C ARG A 44 10.42 3.56 -10.97
N GLY A 45 9.74 4.52 -10.36
CA GLY A 45 9.76 5.92 -10.75
C GLY A 45 10.49 6.77 -9.72
N ASP A 46 10.74 8.03 -10.08
CA ASP A 46 11.18 9.03 -9.11
C ASP A 46 9.98 9.48 -8.26
N ALA A 47 9.89 8.92 -7.05
CA ALA A 47 8.81 9.22 -6.12
C ALA A 47 8.78 10.69 -5.70
N LEU A 48 9.96 11.32 -5.55
CA LEU A 48 10.07 12.72 -5.15
C LEU A 48 9.63 13.64 -6.29
N MET A 49 10.06 13.36 -7.52
CA MET A 49 9.58 14.10 -8.70
C MET A 49 8.05 14.05 -8.80
N ARG A 50 7.46 12.84 -8.69
CA ARG A 50 6.00 12.64 -8.73
C ARG A 50 5.28 13.39 -7.60
N GLU A 51 5.87 13.43 -6.41
CA GLU A 51 5.32 14.18 -5.27
C GLU A 51 5.27 15.69 -5.57
N VAL A 52 6.36 16.27 -6.09
CA VAL A 52 6.41 17.69 -6.47
C VAL A 52 5.45 18.00 -7.61
N GLU A 53 5.37 17.14 -8.64
CA GLU A 53 4.42 17.28 -9.74
C GLU A 53 2.97 17.31 -9.22
N ASN A 54 2.62 16.40 -8.31
CA ASN A 54 1.30 16.35 -7.67
C ASN A 54 1.01 17.60 -6.85
N PHE A 55 1.99 18.09 -6.08
CA PHE A 55 1.86 19.34 -5.33
C PHE A 55 1.55 20.52 -6.26
N LEU A 56 2.34 20.70 -7.32
CA LEU A 56 2.14 21.78 -8.28
C LEU A 56 0.81 21.66 -9.04
N ALA A 57 0.37 20.45 -9.37
CA ALA A 57 -0.93 20.21 -9.99
C ALA A 57 -2.09 20.59 -9.05
N ALA A 58 -1.97 20.26 -7.77
CA ALA A 58 -2.96 20.62 -6.77
C ALA A 58 -3.04 22.14 -6.53
N VAL A 59 -1.90 22.83 -6.44
CA VAL A 59 -1.84 24.29 -6.31
C VAL A 59 -2.48 24.99 -7.52
N ARG A 60 -2.27 24.44 -8.73
CA ARG A 60 -2.90 24.95 -9.96
C ARG A 60 -4.37 24.59 -10.12
N GLY A 61 -4.92 23.75 -9.24
CA GLY A 61 -6.30 23.26 -9.32
C GLY A 61 -6.55 22.28 -10.47
N THR A 62 -5.50 21.73 -11.07
CA THR A 62 -5.61 20.76 -12.19
C THR A 62 -5.76 19.32 -11.72
N SER A 63 -5.46 19.05 -10.44
CA SER A 63 -5.63 17.77 -9.77
C SER A 63 -6.07 17.97 -8.31
N PRO A 64 -6.76 17.01 -7.67
CA PRO A 64 -7.05 17.10 -6.25
C PRO A 64 -5.79 16.97 -5.39
N VAL A 65 -5.83 17.52 -4.18
CA VAL A 65 -4.80 17.29 -3.15
C VAL A 65 -4.87 15.83 -2.72
N VAL A 66 -3.80 15.06 -2.98
CA VAL A 66 -3.73 13.62 -2.64
C VAL A 66 -3.38 13.36 -1.18
N VAL A 67 -2.63 14.28 -0.54
CA VAL A 67 -2.32 14.26 0.90
C VAL A 67 -2.47 15.69 1.42
N SER A 68 -3.49 15.91 2.24
CA SER A 68 -3.79 17.21 2.84
C SER A 68 -2.98 17.47 4.12
N GLY A 69 -2.97 18.73 4.56
CA GLY A 69 -2.37 19.08 5.86
C GLY A 69 -3.05 18.36 7.04
N GLN A 70 -4.37 18.15 6.97
CA GLN A 70 -5.11 17.37 7.96
C GLN A 70 -4.67 15.90 7.97
N ASP A 71 -4.33 15.32 6.82
CA ASP A 71 -3.81 13.94 6.76
C ASP A 71 -2.45 13.85 7.46
N GLY A 72 -1.57 14.81 7.20
CA GLY A 72 -0.29 14.94 7.89
C GLY A 72 -0.44 15.12 9.40
N ALA A 73 -1.37 15.96 9.86
CA ALA A 73 -1.64 16.17 11.28
C ALA A 73 -2.12 14.89 11.98
N ARG A 74 -3.03 14.12 11.34
CA ARG A 74 -3.51 12.84 11.89
C ARG A 74 -2.39 11.80 11.96
N ALA A 75 -1.53 11.72 10.94
CA ALA A 75 -0.38 10.83 10.96
C ALA A 75 0.61 11.19 12.07
N LEU A 76 0.89 12.48 12.26
CA LEU A 76 1.76 12.99 13.32
C LEU A 76 1.20 12.70 14.72
N GLU A 77 -0.10 12.89 14.92
CA GLU A 77 -0.76 12.60 16.19
C GLU A 77 -0.55 11.14 16.61
N VAL A 78 -0.80 10.19 15.70
CA VAL A 78 -0.58 8.76 15.96
C VAL A 78 0.89 8.46 16.24
N ALA A 79 1.82 9.06 15.48
CA ALA A 79 3.24 8.89 15.72
C ALA A 79 3.65 9.37 17.13
N LEU A 80 3.09 10.49 17.59
CA LEU A 80 3.32 11.01 18.95
C LEU A 80 2.70 10.12 20.03
N GLN A 81 1.55 9.50 19.77
CA GLN A 81 0.94 8.54 20.70
C GLN A 81 1.82 7.29 20.87
N ILE A 82 2.33 6.74 19.76
CA ILE A 82 3.26 5.61 19.78
C ILE A 82 4.52 5.98 20.56
N ASN A 83 5.12 7.15 20.27
CA ASN A 83 6.35 7.60 20.93
C ASN A 83 6.19 7.78 22.45
N ARG A 84 4.99 8.11 22.94
CA ARG A 84 4.70 8.22 24.38
C ARG A 84 4.41 6.86 25.05
N SER A 85 4.10 5.85 24.26
CA SER A 85 3.75 4.51 24.73
C SER A 85 4.97 3.58 24.82
N LEU A 86 6.13 4.07 24.37
CA LEU A 86 7.45 3.44 24.49
C LEU A 86 8.17 3.97 25.74
#